data_AF-A0A2V6G358-F1
#
_entry.id   AF-A0A2V6G358-F1
#
_cell.length_a   1.000
_cell.length_b   1.000
_cell.length_c   1.000
_cell.angle_alpha   90.00
_cell.angle_beta   90.00
_cell.angle_gamma   90.00
#
_symmetry.space_group_name_H-M   'P 1'
#
loop_
_entity.id
_entity.type
_entity.pdbx_description
1 polymer ?
#
loop_
_entity_poly.entity_id
_entity_poly.type
_entity_poly.pdbx_seq_one_letter_code
_entity_poly.pdbx_strand_id
1 'polypeptide(L)'
;MRPKIDIGESLRLSTWAIQSVAATIQRELALDAAVKPPNDVYIAGKKVAGVLVEMRAQRNAPHLAIIGIGINVNHRPEDFSEVFQARAASLAMFLDRQLDGTSLAIALLRNLDRAYAHSFP
;
A
#
# COMPACT_ATOMS: atom_id res chain seq x y z
N MET A 1 9.91 -0.66 11.33
CA MET A 1 10.19 -2.10 11.57
C MET A 1 11.69 -2.38 11.46
N ARG A 2 12.17 -3.56 11.88
CA ARG A 2 13.59 -3.95 11.87
C ARG A 2 13.78 -5.26 11.09
N PRO A 3 13.74 -5.22 9.74
CA PRO A 3 13.84 -6.42 8.94
C PRO A 3 15.28 -6.98 8.99
N LYS A 4 15.40 -8.31 8.96
CA LYS A 4 16.69 -9.02 8.91
C LYS A 4 17.11 -9.25 7.45
N ILE A 5 17.16 -8.18 6.67
CA ILE A 5 17.55 -8.22 5.25
C ILE A 5 18.66 -7.23 4.99
N ASP A 6 19.43 -7.47 3.93
CA ASP A 6 20.44 -6.53 3.46
C ASP A 6 19.82 -5.28 2.83
N ILE A 7 20.51 -4.15 2.89
CA ILE A 7 20.00 -2.90 2.32
C ILE A 7 19.76 -2.97 0.80
N GLY A 8 20.52 -3.81 0.10
CA GLY A 8 20.34 -4.10 -1.33
C GLY A 8 19.02 -4.80 -1.64
N GLU A 9 18.38 -5.41 -0.64
CA GLU A 9 17.10 -6.10 -0.77
C GLU A 9 15.89 -5.21 -0.45
N SER A 10 16.10 -3.90 -0.26
CA SER A 10 15.02 -2.94 0.04
C SER A 10 13.85 -2.99 -0.95
N LEU A 11 14.09 -3.31 -2.22
CA LEU A 11 13.04 -3.47 -3.22
C LEU A 11 12.07 -4.64 -2.91
N ARG A 12 12.55 -5.70 -2.22
CA ARG A 12 11.70 -6.80 -1.77
C ARG A 12 10.66 -6.31 -0.77
N LEU A 13 11.03 -5.37 0.13
CA LEU A 13 10.06 -4.76 1.05
C LEU A 13 9.04 -3.91 0.32
N SER A 14 9.45 -3.10 -0.66
CA SER A 14 8.50 -2.32 -1.47
C SER A 14 7.51 -3.24 -2.19
N THR A 15 8.01 -4.33 -2.78
CA THR A 15 7.20 -5.33 -3.48
C THR A 15 6.20 -6.01 -2.53
N TRP A 16 6.67 -6.48 -1.37
CA TRP A 16 5.81 -7.09 -0.35
C TRP A 16 4.71 -6.12 0.12
N ALA A 17 5.07 -4.88 0.42
CA ALA A 17 4.13 -3.90 0.94
C ALA A 17 3.08 -3.53 -0.13
N ILE A 18 3.48 -3.25 -1.37
CA ILE A 18 2.53 -2.86 -2.43
C ILE A 18 1.61 -4.02 -2.83
N GLN A 19 2.13 -5.24 -2.89
CA GLN A 19 1.32 -6.44 -3.14
C GLN A 19 0.33 -6.69 -1.99
N SER A 20 0.76 -6.48 -0.75
CA SER A 20 -0.13 -6.60 0.42
C SER A 20 -1.26 -5.58 0.39
N VAL A 21 -1.00 -4.34 -0.06
CA VAL A 21 -2.04 -3.32 -0.25
C VAL A 21 -3.04 -3.77 -1.32
N ALA A 22 -2.56 -4.13 -2.52
CA ALA A 22 -3.43 -4.58 -3.62
C ALA A 22 -4.29 -5.80 -3.22
N ALA A 23 -3.67 -6.81 -2.62
CA ALA A 23 -4.36 -8.01 -2.15
C ALA A 23 -5.40 -7.72 -1.05
N THR A 24 -5.14 -6.77 -0.16
CA THR A 24 -6.13 -6.35 0.86
C THR A 24 -7.34 -5.71 0.17
N ILE A 25 -7.11 -4.81 -0.77
CA ILE A 25 -8.20 -4.15 -1.51
C ILE A 25 -9.03 -5.17 -2.28
N GLN A 26 -8.39 -6.10 -3.01
CA GLN A 26 -9.07 -7.17 -3.74
C GLN A 26 -9.92 -8.03 -2.81
N ARG A 27 -9.36 -8.47 -1.68
CA ARG A 27 -10.02 -9.39 -0.76
C ARG A 27 -11.16 -8.76 0.03
N GLU A 28 -10.95 -7.57 0.57
CA GLU A 28 -11.93 -6.93 1.45
C GLU A 28 -13.03 -6.19 0.69
N LEU A 29 -12.76 -5.74 -0.54
CA LEU A 29 -13.64 -4.84 -1.28
C LEU A 29 -14.10 -5.39 -2.64
N ALA A 30 -13.59 -6.56 -3.06
CA ALA A 30 -13.86 -7.16 -4.37
C ALA A 30 -13.57 -6.22 -5.56
N LEU A 31 -12.60 -5.32 -5.40
CA LEU A 31 -12.15 -4.40 -6.45
C LEU A 31 -10.93 -4.99 -7.16
N ASP A 32 -10.87 -4.85 -8.49
CA ASP A 32 -9.72 -5.30 -9.28
C ASP A 32 -8.54 -4.33 -9.15
N ALA A 33 -7.87 -4.39 -8.00
CA ALA A 33 -6.70 -3.57 -7.68
C ALA A 33 -5.42 -4.22 -8.21
N ALA A 34 -4.73 -3.52 -9.11
CA ALA A 34 -3.50 -3.98 -9.73
C ALA A 34 -2.29 -3.17 -9.25
N VAL A 35 -1.17 -3.85 -9.02
CA VAL A 35 0.11 -3.18 -8.76
C VAL A 35 0.63 -2.59 -10.06
N LYS A 36 0.92 -1.29 -10.05
CA LYS A 36 1.77 -0.62 -11.03
C LYS A 36 3.16 -0.43 -10.40
N PRO A 37 4.15 -1.27 -10.77
CA PRO A 37 5.44 -1.26 -10.12
C PRO A 37 6.18 0.09 -10.27
N PRO A 38 7.05 0.45 -9.32
CA PRO A 38 7.39 -0.31 -8.11
C PRO A 38 6.48 -0.03 -6.89
N ASN A 39 5.68 1.05 -6.93
CA ASN A 39 5.19 1.68 -5.71
C ASN A 39 3.68 1.96 -5.66
N ASP A 40 2.92 1.70 -6.73
CA ASP A 40 1.55 2.21 -6.83
C ASP A 40 0.52 1.09 -7.02
N VAL A 41 -0.70 1.32 -6.50
CA VAL A 41 -1.87 0.49 -6.78
C VAL A 41 -2.87 1.28 -7.59
N TYR A 42 -3.42 0.64 -8.61
CA TYR A 42 -4.36 1.21 -9.55
C TYR A 42 -5.65 0.38 -9.62
N ILE A 43 -6.77 1.06 -9.84
CA ILE A 43 -8.06 0.45 -10.21
C ILE A 43 -8.57 1.21 -11.43
N ALA A 44 -8.97 0.49 -12.48
CA ALA A 44 -9.47 1.08 -13.73
C ALA A 44 -8.60 2.23 -14.28
N GLY A 45 -7.27 2.06 -14.24
CA GLY A 45 -6.32 3.05 -14.75
C GLY A 45 -6.10 4.28 -13.85
N LYS A 46 -6.75 4.38 -12.69
CA LYS A 46 -6.55 5.45 -11.71
C LYS A 46 -5.80 4.96 -10.47
N LYS A 47 -4.87 5.77 -9.97
CA LYS A 47 -4.09 5.49 -8.76
C LYS A 47 -4.98 5.63 -7.52
N VAL A 48 -4.95 4.61 -6.66
CA VAL A 48 -5.71 4.57 -5.40
C VAL A 48 -4.83 4.43 -4.17
N ALA A 49 -3.60 3.92 -4.32
CA ALA A 49 -2.65 3.83 -3.23
C ALA A 49 -1.21 3.98 -3.71
N GLY A 50 -0.31 4.28 -2.78
CA GLY A 50 1.12 4.34 -2.98
C GLY A 50 1.88 3.86 -1.74
N VAL A 51 3.05 3.26 -1.97
CA VAL A 51 3.96 2.78 -0.93
C VAL A 51 5.33 3.41 -1.13
N LEU A 52 5.94 3.85 -0.02
CA LEU A 52 7.31 4.31 0.04
C LEU A 52 8.05 3.53 1.12
N VAL A 53 9.22 2.99 0.79
CA VAL A 53 10.09 2.30 1.74
C VAL A 53 11.40 3.07 1.85
N GLU A 54 11.74 3.49 3.07
CA GLU A 54 13.04 4.06 3.41
C GLU A 54 13.76 3.11 4.36
N MET A 55 14.96 2.67 3.96
CA MET A 55 15.83 1.86 4.80
C MET A 55 17.06 2.65 5.23
N ARG A 56 17.44 2.50 6.51
CA ARG A 56 18.68 3.04 7.06
C ARG A 56 19.53 1.89 7.57
N ALA A 57 20.72 1.74 6.99
CA ALA A 57 21.74 0.86 7.51
C ALA A 57 22.21 1.35 8.89
N GLN A 58 22.41 0.41 9.81
CA GLN A 58 22.99 0.68 11.12
C GLN A 58 24.27 -0.15 11.26
N ARG A 59 25.35 0.44 11.79
CA ARG A 59 26.54 -0.33 12.16
C ARG A 59 26.26 -1.05 13.48
N ASN A 60 26.55 -2.35 13.54
CA ASN A 60 26.37 -3.20 14.73
C ASN A 60 24.92 -3.31 15.25
N ALA A 61 23.92 -3.02 14.43
CA ALA A 61 22.50 -3.19 14.77
C ALA A 61 21.67 -3.58 13.53
N PRO A 62 20.50 -4.22 13.71
CA PRO A 62 19.59 -4.50 12.59
C PRO A 62 19.19 -3.22 11.86
N HIS A 63 19.10 -3.29 10.53
CA HIS A 63 18.67 -2.17 9.72
C HIS A 63 17.27 -1.70 10.12
N LEU A 64 17.02 -0.39 9.99
CA LEU A 64 15.71 0.20 10.23
C LEU A 64 15.01 0.41 8.89
N ALA A 65 13.75 -0.04 8.79
CA ALA A 65 12.89 0.28 7.66
C ALA A 65 11.65 1.06 8.13
N ILE A 66 11.35 2.16 7.42
CA ILE A 66 10.13 2.95 7.54
C ILE A 66 9.33 2.71 6.26
N ILE A 67 8.08 2.33 6.42
CA ILE A 67 7.19 2.01 5.30
C ILE A 67 5.98 2.93 5.39
N GLY A 68 5.93 3.90 4.49
CA GLY A 68 4.80 4.80 4.31
C GLY A 68 3.81 4.18 3.34
N ILE A 69 2.54 4.06 3.75
CA ILE A 69 1.46 3.57 2.91
C ILE A 69 0.37 4.63 2.88
N GLY A 70 0.07 5.16 1.70
CA GLY A 70 -1.03 6.08 1.47
C GLY A 70 -2.13 5.38 0.67
N ILE A 71 -3.38 5.48 1.13
CA ILE A 71 -4.54 4.94 0.43
C ILE A 71 -5.61 6.02 0.36
N ASN A 72 -6.13 6.30 -0.84
CA ASN A 72 -7.26 7.17 -1.04
C ASN A 72 -8.54 6.39 -0.66
N VAL A 73 -9.07 6.61 0.55
CA VAL A 73 -10.23 5.82 1.03
C VAL A 73 -11.56 6.46 0.62
N ASN A 74 -11.88 7.64 1.15
CA ASN A 74 -13.19 8.28 1.02
C ASN A 74 -13.20 9.61 0.25
N HIS A 75 -12.08 9.98 -0.39
CA HIS A 75 -11.99 11.21 -1.18
C HIS A 75 -13.02 11.21 -2.32
N ARG A 76 -13.67 12.35 -2.53
CA ARG A 76 -14.55 12.65 -3.66
C ARG A 76 -13.74 13.24 -4.83
N PRO A 77 -14.28 13.27 -6.07
CA PRO A 77 -13.58 13.89 -7.20
C PRO A 77 -13.02 15.30 -6.90
N GLU A 78 -13.80 16.13 -6.21
CA GLU A 78 -13.48 17.50 -5.84
C GLU A 78 -12.35 17.63 -4.81
N ASP A 79 -12.05 16.56 -4.06
CA ASP A 79 -10.93 16.55 -3.11
C ASP A 79 -9.57 16.39 -3.82
N PHE A 80 -9.58 15.98 -5.09
CA PHE A 80 -8.38 15.92 -5.93
C PHE A 80 -8.22 17.23 -6.69
N SER A 81 -6.99 17.76 -6.71
CA SER A 81 -6.68 18.89 -7.59
C SER A 81 -6.91 18.52 -9.06
N GLU A 82 -7.21 19.53 -9.90
CA GLU A 82 -7.56 19.32 -11.31
C GLU A 82 -6.55 18.43 -12.06
N VAL A 83 -5.27 18.59 -11.75
CA VAL A 83 -4.17 17.81 -12.35
C VAL A 83 -4.28 16.30 -12.05
N PHE A 84 -4.90 15.93 -10.93
CA PHE A 84 -5.00 14.56 -10.44
C PHE A 84 -6.35 13.88 -10.70
N GLN A 85 -7.44 14.62 -10.95
CA GLN A 85 -8.80 14.04 -11.13
C GLN A 85 -8.88 12.97 -12.23
N ALA A 86 -8.09 13.12 -13.30
CA ALA A 86 -8.04 12.14 -14.40
C ALA A 86 -7.25 10.87 -14.03
N ARG A 87 -6.32 10.93 -13.07
CA ARG A 87 -5.31 9.89 -12.80
C ARG A 87 -5.35 9.30 -11.39
N ALA A 88 -6.15 9.85 -10.48
CA ALA A 88 -6.33 9.38 -9.12
C ALA A 88 -7.82 9.18 -8.82
N ALA A 89 -8.09 8.24 -7.91
CA ALA A 89 -9.43 7.98 -7.39
C ALA A 89 -9.31 7.46 -5.95
N SER A 90 -10.44 7.38 -5.25
CA SER A 90 -10.56 6.71 -3.97
C SER A 90 -11.31 5.39 -4.09
N LEU A 91 -11.15 4.52 -3.08
CA LEU A 91 -11.87 3.26 -3.01
C LEU A 91 -13.39 3.46 -2.95
N ALA A 92 -13.86 4.49 -2.23
CA ALA A 92 -15.27 4.83 -2.14
C ALA A 92 -15.90 5.18 -3.50
N MET A 93 -15.14 5.81 -4.40
CA MET A 93 -15.62 6.17 -5.74
C MET A 93 -15.93 4.95 -6.62
N PHE A 94 -15.29 3.80 -6.37
CA PHE A 94 -15.57 2.55 -7.08
C PHE A 94 -16.68 1.71 -6.43
N LEU A 95 -17.00 1.98 -5.16
CA LEU A 95 -17.99 1.25 -4.38
C LEU A 95 -19.31 2.01 -4.21
N ASP A 96 -19.34 3.29 -4.61
CA ASP A 96 -20.45 4.22 -4.40
C ASP A 96 -20.93 4.30 -2.93
N ARG A 97 -19.98 4.15 -2.00
CA ARG A 97 -20.24 4.26 -0.55
C ARG A 97 -18.97 4.59 0.20
N GLN A 98 -19.12 5.21 1.37
CA GLN A 98 -18.00 5.40 2.29
C GLN A 98 -17.57 4.08 2.93
N LEU A 99 -16.27 4.00 3.21
CA LEU A 99 -15.64 2.91 3.93
C LEU A 99 -15.29 3.34 5.35
N ASP A 100 -15.38 2.39 6.27
CA ASP A 100 -14.72 2.51 7.57
C ASP A 100 -13.21 2.34 7.39
N GLY A 101 -12.48 3.45 7.50
CA GLY A 101 -11.03 3.49 7.39
C GLY A 101 -10.34 2.66 8.47
N THR A 102 -10.94 2.51 9.65
CA THR A 102 -10.38 1.72 10.75
C THR A 102 -10.42 0.24 10.42
N SER A 103 -11.57 -0.28 9.96
CA SER A 103 -11.68 -1.68 9.52
C SER A 103 -10.71 -2.00 8.37
N LEU A 104 -10.58 -1.10 7.39
CA LEU A 104 -9.63 -1.26 6.29
C LEU A 104 -8.17 -1.28 6.79
N ALA A 105 -7.81 -0.38 7.70
CA ALA A 105 -6.47 -0.32 8.27
C ALA A 105 -6.14 -1.59 9.07
N ILE A 106 -7.08 -2.11 9.86
CA ILE A 106 -6.91 -3.38 10.60
C ILE A 106 -6.70 -4.54 9.62
N ALA A 107 -7.51 -4.63 8.57
CA ALA A 107 -7.37 -5.68 7.56
C ALA A 107 -6.00 -5.61 6.85
N LEU A 108 -5.56 -4.41 6.49
CA LEU A 108 -4.26 -4.17 5.88
C LEU A 108 -3.11 -4.58 6.82
N LEU A 109 -3.13 -4.13 8.08
CA LEU A 109 -2.09 -4.46 9.05
C LEU A 109 -1.97 -5.98 9.28
N ARG A 110 -3.11 -6.68 9.38
CA ARG A 110 -3.14 -8.15 9.47
C ARG A 110 -2.59 -8.82 8.22
N ASN A 111 -2.89 -8.30 7.03
CA ASN A 111 -2.37 -8.87 5.79
C ASN A 111 -0.85 -8.63 5.66
N LEU A 112 -0.38 -7.41 5.97
CA LEU A 112 1.03 -7.08 6.00
C LEU A 112 1.78 -8.06 6.91
N ASP A 113 1.35 -8.21 8.17
CA ASP A 113 2.00 -9.09 9.14
C ASP A 113 2.08 -10.55 8.66
N ARG A 114 0.95 -11.10 8.19
CA ARG A 114 0.88 -12.46 7.62
C ARG A 114 1.80 -12.62 6.40
N ALA A 115 1.72 -11.69 5.45
CA ALA A 115 2.52 -11.75 4.23
C ALA A 115 4.02 -11.57 4.52
N TYR A 116 4.36 -10.78 5.54
CA TYR A 116 5.75 -10.56 5.93
C TYR A 116 6.37 -11.85 6.46
N ALA A 117 5.67 -12.54 7.38
CA ALA A 117 6.11 -13.81 7.93
C ALA A 117 6.33 -14.90 6.87
N HIS A 118 5.59 -14.83 5.75
CA HIS A 118 5.77 -15.76 4.63
C HIS A 118 6.94 -15.36 3.70
N SER A 119 7.11 -14.06 3.43
CA SER A 119 8.08 -13.55 2.46
C SER A 119 9.50 -13.33 3.01
N PHE A 120 9.63 -13.24 4.34
CA PHE A 120 10.88 -12.96 5.06
C PHE A 120 11.03 -13.87 6.29
N PRO A 121 11.34 -15.16 6.09
CA PRO A 121 11.57 -16.12 7.18
C PRO A 121 12.81 -15.80 8.02
#